data_AF-A0A0P6VXP8-F1
#
_entry.id   AF-A0A0P6VXP8-F1
#
_cell.length_a   1.000
_cell.length_b   1.000
_cell.length_c   1.000
_cell.angle_alpha   90.00
_cell.angle_beta   90.00
_cell.angle_gamma   90.00
#
_symmetry.space_group_name_H-M   'P 1'
#
loop_
_entity.id
_entity.type
_entity.pdbx_description
1 polymer ?
#
loop_
_entity_poly.entity_id
_entity_poly.type
_entity_poly.pdbx_seq_one_letter_code
_entity_poly.pdbx_strand_id
1 'polypeptide(L)'
;INGILFVFDSKNNIPNFIKDNFKTIDSTKLQKLFNEKSKFSQISITNGSISKNEVSRSVFFADNLKNTAPQITDKYSFATTANGTIINMEDKVSKRYIGFRNSKVSDSSYQYSLSNFLKWLNFLEKKLTNTTTKAENIFSRYAPITKKPKDIKPILIQFNIDNLLNDSSPIELIKNAYEVNAVGDEWIVTLEFYGGIKKKLQVLFDFQKNRYYFVELDKIKITIEKEDNSISDYLNVKQAFQVVTNSPGYIYSHNFFFKVGIDKEKKELLPILKEFKLKEDILLTEKGPFVTRDEIMDEWDERSLFHLISNQGSILDSTDDQSKVIQKELEELDYIVCSDLGNEIADFIGIKDSDNRRKVYFIHCKATTEKKKLSASSFQEICGQIIKNLDYVHPLSAENPGIENWNSEWRGDKYKVKKSRMIKNKDKKTPEELWELIKDIKKDQEGEVYVWALIGNMFSLSKYRSISNHHTNKQYIPFHYILNNTWAAVQSAGAKFKVIFNKIE
;
A
#
# COMPACT_ATOMS: atom_id res chain seq x y z
N ILE A 1 -26.30 3.73 32.05
CA ILE A 1 -27.53 4.53 31.78
C ILE A 1 -27.97 4.18 30.36
N ASN A 2 -29.23 3.75 30.16
CA ASN A 2 -29.81 3.25 28.90
C ASN A 2 -28.90 2.34 28.04
N GLY A 3 -28.21 1.38 28.66
CA GLY A 3 -27.34 0.43 27.95
C GLY A 3 -25.94 0.97 27.55
N ILE A 4 -25.58 2.18 27.96
CA ILE A 4 -24.21 2.73 27.82
C ILE A 4 -23.54 2.79 29.19
N LEU A 5 -22.30 2.29 29.25
CA LEU A 5 -21.41 2.39 30.40
C LEU A 5 -20.36 3.48 30.13
N PHE A 6 -20.33 4.51 30.97
CA PHE A 6 -19.27 5.52 30.97
C PHE A 6 -18.25 5.15 32.03
N VAL A 7 -16.98 5.08 31.63
CA VAL A 7 -15.85 4.74 32.52
C VAL A 7 -14.90 5.93 32.57
N PHE A 8 -14.64 6.42 33.77
CA PHE A 8 -13.59 7.41 34.01
C PHE A 8 -12.40 6.73 34.66
N ASP A 9 -11.22 6.97 34.09
CA ASP A 9 -9.98 6.48 34.64
C ASP A 9 -8.84 7.46 34.35
N SER A 10 -8.17 7.92 35.41
CA SER A 10 -7.05 8.84 35.33
C SER A 10 -5.75 8.17 34.85
N LYS A 11 -5.62 6.84 35.00
CA LYS A 11 -4.43 6.06 34.61
C LYS A 11 -4.62 5.26 33.32
N ASN A 12 -5.79 5.34 32.70
CA ASN A 12 -6.10 4.72 31.41
C ASN A 12 -5.94 3.17 31.41
N ASN A 13 -6.10 2.55 32.58
CA ASN A 13 -6.14 1.13 32.87
C ASN A 13 -7.60 0.61 33.03
N ILE A 14 -8.29 0.41 31.90
CA ILE A 14 -9.64 -0.19 31.91
C ILE A 14 -9.54 -1.69 32.24
N PRO A 15 -10.23 -2.19 33.28
CA PRO A 15 -10.26 -3.61 33.64
C PRO A 15 -10.67 -4.51 32.48
N ASN A 16 -10.04 -5.70 32.37
CA ASN A 16 -10.34 -6.68 31.32
C ASN A 16 -11.81 -7.10 31.33
N PHE A 17 -12.43 -7.24 32.51
CA PHE A 17 -13.86 -7.53 32.63
C PHE A 17 -14.73 -6.55 31.82
N ILE A 18 -14.42 -5.25 31.82
CA ILE A 18 -15.17 -4.27 31.03
C ILE A 18 -14.91 -4.48 29.53
N LYS A 19 -13.65 -4.73 29.13
CA LYS A 19 -13.28 -4.97 27.74
C LYS A 19 -13.92 -6.24 27.18
N ASP A 20 -14.08 -7.27 28.01
CA ASP A 20 -14.61 -8.57 27.61
C ASP A 20 -16.15 -8.58 27.55
N ASN A 21 -16.82 -7.76 28.37
CA ASN A 21 -18.29 -7.74 28.47
C ASN A 21 -18.96 -6.56 27.75
N PHE A 22 -18.24 -5.50 27.42
CA PHE A 22 -18.80 -4.32 26.76
C PHE A 22 -18.13 -4.06 25.40
N LYS A 23 -18.94 -3.61 24.45
CA LYS A 23 -18.46 -3.19 23.12
C LYS A 23 -18.25 -1.68 23.10
N THR A 24 -17.19 -1.25 22.43
CA THR A 24 -16.94 0.16 22.14
C THR A 24 -18.06 0.74 21.28
N ILE A 25 -18.36 2.03 21.48
CA ILE A 25 -19.32 2.78 20.68
C ILE A 25 -18.77 2.98 19.27
N ASP A 26 -19.64 2.72 18.27
CA ASP A 26 -19.33 2.86 16.85
C ASP A 26 -18.84 4.27 16.49
N SER A 27 -17.84 4.35 15.62
CA SER A 27 -17.21 5.60 15.19
C SER A 27 -18.22 6.60 14.61
N THR A 28 -19.21 6.12 13.84
CA THR A 28 -20.22 6.97 13.20
C THR A 28 -21.13 7.65 14.23
N LYS A 29 -21.36 7.02 15.38
CA LYS A 29 -22.08 7.64 16.51
C LYS A 29 -21.21 8.68 17.20
N LEU A 30 -19.92 8.37 17.42
CA LEU A 30 -18.97 9.29 18.03
C LEU A 30 -18.76 10.55 17.20
N GLN A 31 -18.75 10.45 15.87
CA GLN A 31 -18.62 11.61 14.98
C GLN A 31 -19.75 12.64 15.17
N LYS A 32 -20.96 12.22 15.59
CA LYS A 32 -22.11 13.09 15.89
C LYS A 32 -21.95 13.94 17.15
N LEU A 33 -20.90 13.69 17.93
CA LEU A 33 -20.54 14.53 19.06
C LEU A 33 -19.90 15.86 18.60
N PHE A 34 -19.56 15.99 17.32
CA PHE A 34 -19.30 17.27 16.68
C PHE A 34 -20.56 17.81 16.00
N ASN A 35 -20.56 19.10 15.69
CA ASN A 35 -21.67 19.81 15.03
C ASN A 35 -21.14 20.70 13.89
N GLU A 36 -22.05 21.31 13.12
CA GLU A 36 -21.69 22.06 11.92
C GLU A 36 -20.78 23.26 12.21
N LYS A 37 -20.93 23.85 13.40
CA LYS A 37 -20.10 24.95 13.91
C LYS A 37 -18.72 24.50 14.39
N SER A 38 -18.46 23.20 14.45
CA SER A 38 -17.19 22.67 14.94
C SER A 38 -16.06 22.98 13.96
N LYS A 39 -14.94 23.50 14.48
CA LYS A 39 -13.69 23.68 13.74
C LYS A 39 -12.74 22.56 14.14
N PHE A 40 -12.17 21.87 13.16
CA PHE A 40 -11.29 20.74 13.42
C PHE A 40 -9.83 21.20 13.36
N SER A 41 -9.16 21.23 14.50
CA SER A 41 -7.77 21.71 14.59
C SER A 41 -6.76 20.60 14.34
N GLN A 42 -7.14 19.35 14.61
CA GLN A 42 -6.27 18.20 14.41
C GLN A 42 -7.07 16.93 14.13
N ILE A 43 -6.54 16.08 13.26
CA ILE A 43 -7.03 14.73 13.01
C ILE A 43 -5.85 13.76 12.92
N SER A 44 -5.95 12.63 13.61
CA SER A 44 -5.03 11.51 13.41
C SER A 44 -5.69 10.51 12.48
N ILE A 45 -4.97 10.07 11.46
CA ILE A 45 -5.39 8.99 10.55
C ILE A 45 -4.43 7.82 10.65
N THR A 46 -4.95 6.63 10.44
CA THR A 46 -4.14 5.43 10.20
C THR A 46 -4.41 4.94 8.80
N ASN A 47 -3.34 4.64 8.08
CA ASN A 47 -3.41 4.04 6.77
C ASN A 47 -4.02 2.63 6.90
N GLY A 48 -4.98 2.28 6.04
CA GLY A 48 -5.56 0.93 6.03
C GLY A 48 -4.55 -0.15 5.63
N SER A 49 -3.45 0.26 4.99
CA SER A 49 -2.38 -0.56 4.43
C SER A 49 -1.51 -1.09 5.51
N ILE A 50 -0.95 -2.26 5.24
CA ILE A 50 0.08 -2.82 6.07
C ILE A 50 1.23 -3.19 5.13
N SER A 51 1.98 -2.16 4.74
CA SER A 51 3.23 -2.26 3.98
C SER A 51 4.35 -1.65 4.82
N LYS A 52 5.50 -2.32 4.83
CA LYS A 52 6.68 -1.98 5.62
C LYS A 52 7.16 -0.54 5.40
N ASN A 53 7.12 -0.09 4.15
CA ASN A 53 7.69 1.18 3.72
C ASN A 53 6.64 2.29 3.59
N GLU A 54 5.42 2.05 4.08
CA GLU A 54 4.35 3.05 4.07
C GLU A 54 4.22 3.78 5.42
N VAL A 55 3.85 5.06 5.36
CA VAL A 55 3.46 5.82 6.55
C VAL A 55 2.20 5.18 7.15
N SER A 56 2.37 4.53 8.30
CA SER A 56 1.27 3.83 8.99
C SER A 56 0.29 4.78 9.67
N ARG A 57 0.77 5.93 10.16
CA ARG A 57 -0.04 6.93 10.86
C ARG A 57 0.41 8.34 10.51
N SER A 58 -0.56 9.19 10.20
CA SER A 58 -0.35 10.63 9.98
C SER A 58 -1.20 11.43 10.94
N VAL A 59 -0.68 12.59 11.36
CA VAL A 59 -1.41 13.54 12.20
C VAL A 59 -1.36 14.89 11.51
N PHE A 60 -2.53 15.41 11.15
CA PHE A 60 -2.65 16.70 10.49
C PHE A 60 -3.10 17.76 11.48
N PHE A 61 -2.52 18.95 11.33
CA PHE A 61 -2.86 20.15 12.09
C PHE A 61 -3.23 21.27 11.12
N ALA A 62 -4.26 22.03 11.45
CA ALA A 62 -4.65 23.25 10.73
C ALA A 62 -5.54 24.11 11.64
N ASP A 63 -5.76 25.38 11.28
CA ASP A 63 -6.76 26.20 11.99
C ASP A 63 -8.18 25.62 11.85
N ASN A 64 -8.50 25.12 10.66
CA ASN A 64 -9.69 24.32 10.41
C ASN A 64 -9.48 23.37 9.23
N LEU A 65 -9.37 22.08 9.53
CA LEU A 65 -9.19 21.03 8.53
C LEU A 65 -10.34 20.96 7.50
N LYS A 66 -11.52 21.53 7.79
CA LYS A 66 -12.60 21.64 6.79
C LYS A 66 -12.17 22.41 5.53
N ASN A 67 -11.22 23.34 5.67
CA ASN A 67 -10.74 24.19 4.58
C ASN A 67 -9.54 23.59 3.84
N THR A 68 -9.04 22.42 4.26
CA THR A 68 -7.92 21.74 3.59
C THR A 68 -8.43 20.92 2.41
N ALA A 69 -7.62 20.81 1.37
CA ALA A 69 -7.89 19.92 0.24
C ALA A 69 -7.77 18.44 0.69
N PRO A 70 -8.63 17.53 0.18
CA PRO A 70 -8.51 16.10 0.45
C PRO A 70 -7.28 15.51 -0.25
N GLN A 71 -6.69 14.48 0.35
CA GLN A 71 -5.63 13.68 -0.28
C GLN A 71 -6.24 12.49 -1.05
N ILE A 72 -5.54 12.00 -2.09
CA ILE A 72 -5.94 10.80 -2.86
C ILE A 72 -6.08 9.58 -1.93
N THR A 73 -5.27 9.51 -0.87
CA THR A 73 -5.26 8.41 0.11
C THR A 73 -6.26 8.55 1.25
N ASP A 74 -6.97 9.67 1.39
CA ASP A 74 -7.87 9.89 2.54
C ASP A 74 -8.90 8.76 2.63
N LYS A 75 -9.49 8.35 1.50
CA LYS A 75 -10.50 7.28 1.40
C LYS A 75 -9.98 5.88 1.74
N TYR A 76 -8.67 5.72 1.81
CA TYR A 76 -7.97 4.47 2.15
C TYR A 76 -7.40 4.48 3.58
N SER A 77 -7.53 5.61 4.25
CA SER A 77 -7.15 5.82 5.64
C SER A 77 -8.38 6.04 6.50
N PHE A 78 -8.26 5.77 7.79
CA PHE A 78 -9.36 5.99 8.73
C PHE A 78 -8.96 6.96 9.83
N ALA A 79 -9.88 7.84 10.20
CA ALA A 79 -9.71 8.74 11.32
C ALA A 79 -9.70 7.95 12.64
N THR A 80 -8.60 8.03 13.38
CA THR A 80 -8.44 7.40 14.69
C THR A 80 -8.77 8.34 15.83
N THR A 81 -8.44 9.62 15.67
CA THR A 81 -8.75 10.66 16.64
C THR A 81 -9.12 11.97 15.94
N ALA A 82 -9.98 12.78 16.55
CA ALA A 82 -10.27 14.13 16.11
C ALA A 82 -10.27 15.10 17.29
N ASN A 83 -9.69 16.28 17.06
CA ASN A 83 -9.66 17.40 17.98
C ASN A 83 -10.33 18.59 17.30
N GLY A 84 -11.38 19.11 17.93
CA GLY A 84 -12.11 20.23 17.40
C GLY A 84 -12.78 21.08 18.48
N THR A 85 -13.33 22.21 18.08
CA THR A 85 -14.11 23.07 18.97
C THR A 85 -15.57 22.67 18.93
N ILE A 86 -16.25 22.73 20.07
CA ILE A 86 -17.70 22.61 20.19
C ILE A 86 -18.25 23.78 21.01
N ILE A 87 -19.55 24.02 20.89
CA ILE A 87 -20.29 24.84 21.85
C ILE A 87 -20.75 23.90 22.96
N ASN A 88 -20.31 24.15 24.20
CA ASN A 88 -20.64 23.33 25.35
C ASN A 88 -22.05 23.67 25.89
N MET A 89 -22.47 23.03 26.98
CA MET A 89 -23.80 23.27 27.58
C MET A 89 -23.97 24.68 28.19
N GLU A 90 -22.90 25.46 28.33
CA GLU A 90 -22.92 26.84 28.82
C GLU A 90 -22.77 27.87 27.69
N ASP A 91 -23.01 27.46 26.44
CA ASP A 91 -22.82 28.26 25.22
C ASP A 91 -21.39 28.81 25.03
N LYS A 92 -20.41 28.23 25.71
CA LYS A 92 -18.98 28.57 25.56
C LYS A 92 -18.30 27.62 24.58
N VAL A 93 -17.31 28.17 23.89
CA VAL A 93 -16.42 27.37 23.04
C VAL A 93 -15.52 26.50 23.93
N SER A 94 -15.55 25.19 23.73
CA SER A 94 -14.67 24.23 24.39
C SER A 94 -13.98 23.34 23.35
N LYS A 95 -12.76 22.88 23.65
CA LYS A 95 -12.05 21.90 22.81
C LYS A 95 -12.53 20.50 23.20
N ARG A 96 -12.88 19.70 22.20
CA ARG A 96 -13.27 18.30 22.33
C ARG A 96 -12.28 17.40 21.60
N TYR A 97 -11.77 16.43 22.33
CA TYR A 97 -11.04 15.28 21.83
C TYR A 97 -11.97 14.08 21.73
N ILE A 98 -11.93 13.39 20.59
CA ILE A 98 -12.58 12.09 20.40
C ILE A 98 -11.55 11.09 19.89
N GLY A 99 -11.42 9.96 20.58
CA GLY A 99 -10.70 8.78 20.13
C GLY A 99 -11.69 7.74 19.61
N PHE A 100 -11.74 7.56 18.29
CA PHE A 100 -12.71 6.67 17.64
C PHE A 100 -12.43 5.18 17.89
N ARG A 101 -11.16 4.79 18.09
CA ARG A 101 -10.78 3.40 18.38
C ARG A 101 -11.24 2.91 19.75
N ASN A 102 -11.14 3.77 20.76
CA ASN A 102 -11.34 3.39 22.17
C ASN A 102 -12.60 4.04 22.76
N SER A 103 -13.44 4.67 21.93
CA SER A 103 -14.61 5.46 22.35
C SER A 103 -14.32 6.50 23.43
N LYS A 104 -13.12 7.10 23.38
CA LYS A 104 -12.70 8.10 24.36
C LYS A 104 -13.26 9.46 23.99
N VAL A 105 -13.83 10.18 24.95
CA VAL A 105 -14.31 11.55 24.78
C VAL A 105 -13.74 12.38 25.91
N SER A 106 -13.19 13.55 25.60
CA SER A 106 -12.67 14.50 26.59
C SER A 106 -12.94 15.91 26.11
N ASP A 107 -13.52 16.73 26.98
CA ASP A 107 -13.71 18.16 26.74
C ASP A 107 -12.77 18.95 27.65
N SER A 108 -12.12 19.98 27.12
CA SER A 108 -11.25 20.85 27.89
C SER A 108 -12.06 21.65 28.90
N SER A 109 -11.71 21.56 30.18
CA SER A 109 -12.22 22.40 31.26
C SER A 109 -11.23 22.45 32.41
N TYR A 110 -11.23 23.56 33.14
CA TYR A 110 -10.34 23.79 34.26
C TYR A 110 -10.88 23.23 35.59
N GLN A 111 -12.21 23.14 35.77
CA GLN A 111 -12.84 22.58 36.97
C GLN A 111 -14.25 22.03 36.64
N TYR A 112 -14.63 20.91 37.25
CA TYR A 112 -15.96 20.32 37.10
C TYR A 112 -16.53 19.90 38.46
N SER A 113 -17.75 20.35 38.76
CA SER A 113 -18.55 19.75 39.83
C SER A 113 -19.09 18.39 39.37
N LEU A 114 -19.37 17.49 40.32
CA LEU A 114 -20.02 16.20 40.01
C LEU A 114 -21.34 16.40 39.26
N SER A 115 -22.13 17.43 39.62
CA SER A 115 -23.38 17.76 38.93
C SER A 115 -23.14 18.10 37.46
N ASN A 116 -22.14 18.95 37.17
CA ASN A 116 -21.81 19.31 35.79
C ASN A 116 -21.27 18.12 35.00
N PHE A 117 -20.50 17.24 35.65
CA PHE A 117 -20.04 15.99 35.05
C PHE A 117 -21.20 15.06 34.68
N LEU A 118 -22.17 14.86 35.59
CA LEU A 118 -23.36 14.03 35.32
C LEU A 118 -24.24 14.63 34.21
N LYS A 119 -24.41 15.96 34.19
CA LYS A 119 -25.10 16.66 33.08
C LYS A 119 -24.37 16.43 31.75
N TRP A 120 -23.05 16.45 31.77
CA TRP A 120 -22.23 16.20 30.58
C TRP A 120 -22.38 14.76 30.07
N LEU A 121 -22.38 13.77 30.97
CA LEU A 121 -22.67 12.37 30.59
C LEU A 121 -24.07 12.22 29.97
N ASN A 122 -25.09 12.85 30.55
CA ASN A 122 -26.45 12.84 30.00
C ASN A 122 -26.52 13.51 28.61
N PHE A 123 -25.76 14.59 28.40
CA PHE A 123 -25.65 15.25 27.10
C PHE A 123 -25.01 14.31 26.06
N LEU A 124 -23.91 13.64 26.41
CA LEU A 124 -23.26 12.67 25.54
C LEU A 124 -24.20 11.52 25.19
N GLU A 125 -24.88 10.94 26.18
CA GLU A 125 -25.84 9.87 25.98
C GLU A 125 -26.95 10.27 25.01
N LYS A 126 -27.57 11.44 25.21
CA LYS A 126 -28.61 11.96 24.31
C LYS A 126 -28.09 12.11 22.88
N LYS A 127 -26.87 12.62 22.69
CA LYS A 127 -26.28 12.78 21.35
C LYS A 127 -25.95 11.43 20.69
N LEU A 128 -25.43 10.47 21.46
CA LEU A 128 -25.05 9.15 20.96
C LEU A 128 -26.24 8.24 20.64
N THR A 129 -27.35 8.44 21.33
CA THR A 129 -28.62 7.72 21.08
C THR A 129 -29.47 8.39 20.00
N ASN A 130 -29.24 9.69 19.72
CA ASN A 130 -29.98 10.41 18.70
C ASN A 130 -29.68 9.89 17.27
N THR A 131 -30.73 9.43 16.60
CA THR A 131 -30.68 8.90 15.24
C THR A 131 -30.73 10.00 14.16
N THR A 132 -31.26 11.19 14.46
CA THR A 132 -31.49 12.25 13.46
C THR A 132 -30.27 13.15 13.22
N THR A 133 -29.34 13.22 14.16
CA THR A 133 -28.11 14.04 14.00
C THR A 133 -27.18 13.38 12.97
N LYS A 134 -26.79 14.12 11.93
CA LYS A 134 -25.80 13.71 10.93
C LYS A 134 -24.38 14.04 11.43
N ALA A 135 -23.42 13.20 11.03
CA ALA A 135 -22.01 13.46 11.27
C ALA A 135 -21.51 14.58 10.33
N GLU A 136 -20.43 15.26 10.75
CA GLU A 136 -19.77 16.28 9.94
C GLU A 136 -19.21 15.71 8.63
N ASN A 137 -19.30 16.50 7.56
CA ASN A 137 -18.84 16.07 6.24
C ASN A 137 -17.33 15.81 6.17
N ILE A 138 -16.51 16.38 7.07
CA ILE A 138 -15.06 16.13 7.06
C ILE A 138 -14.72 14.63 7.20
N PHE A 139 -15.53 13.87 7.93
CA PHE A 139 -15.29 12.45 8.14
C PHE A 139 -15.62 11.59 6.91
N SER A 140 -16.39 12.12 5.95
CA SER A 140 -16.69 11.43 4.69
C SER A 140 -15.47 11.31 3.78
N ARG A 141 -14.40 12.09 4.03
CA ARG A 141 -13.11 11.99 3.35
C ARG A 141 -12.41 10.66 3.65
N TYR A 142 -12.63 10.11 4.85
CA TYR A 142 -11.92 8.93 5.34
C TYR A 142 -12.78 7.66 5.25
N ALA A 143 -12.12 6.51 5.19
CA ALA A 143 -12.79 5.22 5.30
C ALA A 143 -13.49 5.10 6.67
N PRO A 144 -14.82 4.91 6.72
CA PRO A 144 -15.51 4.74 7.99
C PRO A 144 -15.14 3.40 8.61
N ILE A 145 -14.85 3.41 9.92
CA ILE A 145 -14.86 2.17 10.72
C ILE A 145 -16.30 1.70 10.78
N THR A 146 -16.54 0.47 10.36
CA THR A 146 -17.86 -0.13 10.36
C THR A 146 -17.94 -1.29 11.34
N LYS A 147 -19.16 -1.73 11.60
CA LYS A 147 -19.39 -3.08 12.13
C LYS A 147 -18.80 -4.12 11.18
N LYS A 148 -18.58 -5.33 11.71
CA LYS A 148 -18.22 -6.47 10.86
C LYS A 148 -19.23 -6.66 9.72
N PRO A 149 -18.77 -7.05 8.52
CA PRO A 149 -19.66 -7.33 7.41
C PRO A 149 -20.50 -8.60 7.66
N LYS A 150 -21.50 -8.84 6.79
CA LYS A 150 -22.34 -10.05 6.87
C LYS A 150 -21.53 -11.32 6.67
N ASP A 151 -20.65 -11.31 5.67
CA ASP A 151 -19.73 -12.41 5.39
C ASP A 151 -18.30 -11.98 5.74
N ILE A 152 -17.77 -12.61 6.78
CA ILE A 152 -16.43 -12.41 7.31
C ILE A 152 -15.43 -13.44 6.77
N LYS A 153 -15.80 -14.27 5.80
CA LYS A 153 -14.90 -15.27 5.26
C LYS A 153 -13.65 -14.57 4.69
N PRO A 154 -12.45 -14.87 5.20
CA PRO A 154 -11.22 -14.31 4.67
C PRO A 154 -10.95 -14.93 3.29
N ILE A 155 -10.52 -14.10 2.34
CA ILE A 155 -10.13 -14.56 1.00
C ILE A 155 -8.63 -14.39 0.77
N LEU A 156 -8.10 -13.25 1.22
CA LEU A 156 -6.69 -12.90 1.06
C LEU A 156 -6.22 -12.29 2.37
N ILE A 157 -5.03 -12.67 2.81
CA ILE A 157 -4.37 -12.08 3.97
C ILE A 157 -3.03 -11.52 3.53
N GLN A 158 -2.81 -10.25 3.84
CA GLN A 158 -1.53 -9.59 3.67
C GLN A 158 -0.82 -9.50 5.02
N PHE A 159 0.43 -9.95 5.08
CA PHE A 159 1.27 -9.93 6.26
C PHE A 159 2.32 -8.83 6.15
N ASN A 160 2.63 -8.20 7.29
CA ASN A 160 3.74 -7.26 7.43
C ASN A 160 4.62 -7.73 8.56
N ILE A 161 5.52 -8.66 8.24
CA ILE A 161 6.40 -9.32 9.19
C ILE A 161 7.78 -9.33 8.56
N ASP A 162 8.79 -9.03 9.38
CA ASP A 162 10.19 -9.04 9.01
C ASP A 162 10.99 -9.73 10.11
N ASN A 163 12.28 -9.92 9.84
CA ASN A 163 13.25 -10.44 10.80
C ASN A 163 12.79 -11.80 11.33
N LEU A 164 12.34 -12.68 10.43
CA LEU A 164 11.87 -14.00 10.80
C LEU A 164 13.07 -14.94 10.97
N LEU A 165 13.01 -15.81 11.96
CA LEU A 165 14.02 -16.81 12.24
C LEU A 165 13.40 -18.21 12.18
N ASN A 166 14.07 -19.13 11.50
CA ASN A 166 13.87 -20.57 11.62
C ASN A 166 15.10 -21.18 12.28
N ASP A 167 14.95 -21.72 13.49
CA ASP A 167 16.06 -22.24 14.30
C ASP A 167 17.29 -21.32 14.33
N SER A 168 17.04 -20.02 14.62
CA SER A 168 18.04 -18.94 14.66
C SER A 168 18.65 -18.53 13.30
N SER A 169 18.25 -19.15 12.20
CA SER A 169 18.65 -18.76 10.85
C SER A 169 17.64 -17.75 10.27
N PRO A 170 18.10 -16.59 9.75
CA PRO A 170 17.22 -15.64 9.07
C PRO A 170 16.49 -16.29 7.90
N ILE A 171 15.18 -16.06 7.85
CA ILE A 171 14.30 -16.45 6.75
C ILE A 171 13.42 -15.27 6.34
N GLU A 172 12.96 -15.28 5.10
CA GLU A 172 12.11 -14.24 4.54
C GLU A 172 10.93 -14.88 3.79
N LEU A 173 9.78 -14.22 3.85
CA LEU A 173 8.59 -14.62 3.10
C LEU A 173 8.84 -14.42 1.61
N ILE A 174 8.41 -15.37 0.77
CA ILE A 174 8.49 -15.23 -0.70
C ILE A 174 7.57 -14.11 -1.20
N LYS A 175 6.44 -13.92 -0.52
CA LYS A 175 5.42 -12.92 -0.87
C LYS A 175 4.72 -12.45 0.39
N ASN A 176 4.10 -11.28 0.33
CA ASN A 176 3.43 -10.70 1.49
C ASN A 176 1.91 -10.87 1.47
N ALA A 177 1.29 -11.38 0.39
CA ALA A 177 -0.12 -11.74 0.35
C ALA A 177 -0.34 -13.20 0.00
N TYR A 178 -1.23 -13.84 0.75
CA TYR A 178 -1.56 -15.26 0.63
C TYR A 178 -3.06 -15.44 0.53
N GLU A 179 -3.48 -16.29 -0.42
CA GLU A 179 -4.88 -16.72 -0.51
C GLU A 179 -5.21 -17.63 0.66
N VAL A 180 -6.44 -17.51 1.15
CA VAL A 180 -6.96 -18.38 2.21
C VAL A 180 -7.74 -19.51 1.58
N ASN A 181 -7.30 -20.73 1.85
CA ASN A 181 -7.96 -21.94 1.39
C ASN A 181 -9.01 -22.37 2.42
N ALA A 182 -10.22 -22.67 1.96
CA ALA A 182 -11.23 -23.28 2.80
C ALA A 182 -11.11 -24.81 2.69
N VAL A 183 -10.82 -25.47 3.80
CA VAL A 183 -10.79 -26.94 3.90
C VAL A 183 -11.89 -27.35 4.88
N GLY A 184 -13.05 -27.73 4.35
CA GLY A 184 -14.27 -27.83 5.16
C GLY A 184 -14.67 -26.47 5.74
N ASP A 185 -14.85 -26.43 7.06
CA ASP A 185 -15.17 -25.20 7.81
C ASP A 185 -13.92 -24.42 8.26
N GLU A 186 -12.72 -24.97 8.01
CA GLU A 186 -11.47 -24.33 8.42
C GLU A 186 -10.91 -23.42 7.34
N TRP A 187 -10.37 -22.28 7.77
CA TRP A 187 -9.66 -21.35 6.91
C TRP A 187 -8.16 -21.50 7.12
N ILE A 188 -7.42 -21.89 6.10
CA ILE A 188 -6.00 -22.18 6.20
C ILE A 188 -5.22 -21.29 5.23
N VAL A 189 -4.16 -20.68 5.74
CA VAL A 189 -3.18 -19.95 4.95
C VAL A 189 -1.84 -20.65 5.05
N THR A 190 -1.16 -20.83 3.91
CA THR A 190 0.17 -21.46 3.86
C THR A 190 1.21 -20.42 3.48
N LEU A 191 2.02 -20.04 4.46
CA LEU A 191 3.17 -19.18 4.26
C LEU A 191 4.28 -19.96 3.57
N GLU A 192 5.00 -19.29 2.67
CA GLU A 192 6.10 -19.86 1.90
C GLU A 192 7.30 -18.96 2.06
N PHE A 193 8.45 -19.55 2.41
CA PHE A 193 9.70 -18.85 2.67
C PHE A 193 10.77 -19.25 1.67
N TYR A 194 11.74 -18.37 1.46
CA TYR A 194 12.94 -18.73 0.71
C TYR A 194 13.63 -19.95 1.34
N GLY A 195 14.17 -20.83 0.50
CA GLY A 195 14.66 -22.14 0.92
C GLY A 195 13.60 -23.25 0.93
N GLY A 196 12.37 -22.97 0.50
CA GLY A 196 11.33 -23.98 0.28
C GLY A 196 10.55 -24.37 1.54
N ILE A 197 10.81 -23.72 2.67
CA ILE A 197 10.08 -23.92 3.92
C ILE A 197 8.63 -23.43 3.73
N LYS A 198 7.68 -24.18 4.26
CA LYS A 198 6.25 -23.80 4.28
C LYS A 198 5.71 -23.90 5.70
N LYS A 199 4.86 -22.95 6.11
CA LYS A 199 4.20 -22.94 7.42
C LYS A 199 2.71 -22.71 7.25
N LYS A 200 1.90 -23.62 7.77
CA LYS A 200 0.44 -23.52 7.77
C LYS A 200 -0.05 -22.88 9.05
N LEU A 201 -0.92 -21.88 8.87
CA LEU A 201 -1.66 -21.23 9.93
C LEU A 201 -3.15 -21.42 9.69
N GLN A 202 -3.88 -21.80 10.73
CA GLN A 202 -5.33 -21.73 10.76
C GLN A 202 -5.74 -20.28 11.07
N VAL A 203 -6.70 -19.77 10.33
CA VAL A 203 -7.28 -18.45 10.50
C VAL A 203 -8.62 -18.61 11.20
N LEU A 204 -8.76 -18.00 12.37
CA LEU A 204 -9.95 -18.07 13.19
C LEU A 204 -10.51 -16.67 13.43
N PHE A 205 -11.81 -16.58 13.74
CA PHE A 205 -12.48 -15.32 14.05
C PHE A 205 -13.18 -15.38 15.40
N ASP A 206 -12.81 -14.46 16.28
CA ASP A 206 -13.48 -14.24 17.56
C ASP A 206 -14.71 -13.36 17.35
N PHE A 207 -15.90 -13.94 17.50
CA PHE A 207 -17.18 -13.23 17.32
C PHE A 207 -17.50 -12.24 18.44
N GLN A 208 -16.93 -12.41 19.64
CA GLN A 208 -17.12 -11.50 20.76
C GLN A 208 -16.26 -10.26 20.56
N LYS A 209 -14.98 -10.47 20.23
CA LYS A 209 -13.98 -9.40 20.02
C LYS A 209 -13.98 -8.81 18.61
N ASN A 210 -14.72 -9.42 17.67
CA ASN A 210 -14.72 -9.08 16.23
C ASN A 210 -13.32 -9.04 15.62
N ARG A 211 -12.51 -10.06 15.88
CA ARG A 211 -11.09 -10.05 15.56
C ARG A 211 -10.63 -11.38 14.95
N TYR A 212 -9.75 -11.30 13.96
CA TYR A 212 -9.05 -12.47 13.46
C TYR A 212 -7.84 -12.81 14.31
N TYR A 213 -7.54 -14.10 14.40
CA TYR A 213 -6.35 -14.61 15.04
C TYR A 213 -5.88 -15.88 14.34
N PHE A 214 -4.61 -16.22 14.55
CA PHE A 214 -3.95 -17.35 13.92
C PHE A 214 -3.56 -18.40 14.94
N VAL A 215 -3.61 -19.66 14.53
CA VAL A 215 -3.11 -20.82 15.26
C VAL A 215 -2.18 -21.60 14.34
N GLU A 216 -1.03 -22.02 14.84
CA GLU A 216 -0.07 -22.79 14.05
C GLU A 216 -0.51 -24.25 13.95
N LEU A 217 -0.54 -24.79 12.73
CA LEU A 217 -0.90 -26.18 12.47
C LEU A 217 0.31 -27.11 12.41
N ASP A 218 1.48 -26.56 12.05
CA ASP A 218 2.71 -27.32 11.86
C ASP A 218 3.69 -27.08 13.02
N LYS A 219 4.55 -28.06 13.30
CA LYS A 219 5.59 -27.99 14.35
C LYS A 219 6.84 -27.18 13.99
N ILE A 220 6.93 -26.66 12.77
CA ILE A 220 8.11 -25.88 12.30
C ILE A 220 8.24 -24.61 13.15
N LYS A 221 9.36 -24.42 13.84
CA LYS A 221 9.54 -23.27 14.74
C LYS A 221 9.94 -22.03 13.95
N ILE A 222 9.00 -21.10 13.79
CA ILE A 222 9.26 -19.78 13.20
C ILE A 222 9.01 -18.72 14.25
N THR A 223 10.02 -17.88 14.48
CA THR A 223 10.04 -16.85 15.53
C THR A 223 10.43 -15.50 14.95
N ILE A 224 10.25 -14.44 15.72
CA ILE A 224 10.65 -13.08 15.35
C ILE A 224 12.00 -12.77 16.01
N GLU A 225 12.93 -12.18 15.26
CA GLU A 225 14.21 -11.76 15.82
C GLU A 225 13.98 -10.79 16.99
N LYS A 226 14.62 -11.05 18.13
CA LYS A 226 14.52 -10.28 19.38
C LYS A 226 13.20 -10.40 20.15
N GLU A 227 12.19 -11.04 19.58
CA GLU A 227 10.97 -11.42 20.29
C GLU A 227 10.86 -12.96 20.21
N ASP A 228 11.18 -13.71 21.28
CA ASP A 228 11.10 -15.20 21.33
C ASP A 228 9.64 -15.73 21.24
N ASN A 229 8.75 -14.92 20.69
CA ASN A 229 7.36 -15.19 20.36
C ASN A 229 7.29 -16.02 19.07
N SER A 230 6.34 -16.96 19.02
CA SER A 230 5.97 -17.62 17.78
C SER A 230 5.42 -16.61 16.77
N ILE A 231 5.47 -16.95 15.47
CA ILE A 231 4.91 -16.09 14.42
C ILE A 231 3.41 -15.83 14.65
N SER A 232 2.66 -16.83 15.12
CA SER A 232 1.23 -16.65 15.42
C SER A 232 1.00 -15.72 16.62
N ASP A 233 1.80 -15.82 17.69
CA ASP A 233 1.71 -14.93 18.85
C ASP A 233 2.01 -13.49 18.45
N TYR A 234 3.06 -13.27 17.67
CA TYR A 234 3.39 -11.95 17.13
C TYR A 234 2.23 -11.36 16.31
N LEU A 235 1.71 -12.13 15.36
CA LEU A 235 0.59 -11.72 14.52
C LEU A 235 -0.64 -11.40 15.35
N ASN A 236 -0.94 -12.22 16.33
CA ASN A 236 -2.07 -12.02 17.22
C ASN A 236 -1.84 -10.74 18.04
N VAL A 237 -0.72 -10.59 18.74
CA VAL A 237 -0.48 -9.43 19.62
C VAL A 237 -0.45 -8.12 18.83
N LYS A 238 0.34 -8.05 17.75
CA LYS A 238 0.57 -6.82 17.00
C LYS A 238 -0.51 -6.53 15.96
N GLN A 239 -1.30 -7.53 15.57
CA GLN A 239 -2.24 -7.46 14.45
C GLN A 239 -1.55 -6.99 13.16
N ALA A 240 -0.35 -7.52 12.91
CA ALA A 240 0.52 -7.17 11.80
C ALA A 240 0.07 -7.83 10.47
N PHE A 241 -1.24 -7.76 10.18
CA PHE A 241 -1.86 -8.34 8.99
C PHE A 241 -3.16 -7.64 8.61
N GLN A 242 -3.49 -7.69 7.32
CA GLN A 242 -4.72 -7.17 6.74
C GLN A 242 -5.51 -8.34 6.16
N VAL A 243 -6.84 -8.36 6.34
CA VAL A 243 -7.72 -9.39 5.77
C VAL A 243 -8.69 -8.77 4.79
N VAL A 244 -8.74 -9.33 3.59
CA VAL A 244 -9.76 -9.05 2.58
C VAL A 244 -10.86 -10.08 2.77
N THR A 245 -12.08 -9.60 3.02
CA THR A 245 -13.24 -10.47 3.25
C THR A 245 -14.02 -10.75 1.98
N ASN A 246 -14.85 -11.80 2.01
CA ASN A 246 -15.79 -12.12 0.95
C ASN A 246 -16.95 -11.13 0.81
N SER A 247 -17.07 -10.18 1.72
CA SER A 247 -17.97 -9.03 1.54
C SER A 247 -17.25 -7.92 0.76
N PRO A 248 -17.66 -7.64 -0.49
CA PRO A 248 -17.03 -6.58 -1.28
C PRO A 248 -17.14 -5.23 -0.58
N GLY A 249 -16.01 -4.52 -0.58
CA GLY A 249 -15.85 -3.19 -0.01
C GLY A 249 -15.40 -3.22 1.45
N TYR A 250 -15.15 -4.38 2.05
CA TYR A 250 -14.72 -4.49 3.44
C TYR A 250 -13.31 -5.06 3.58
N ILE A 251 -12.49 -4.36 4.36
CA ILE A 251 -11.15 -4.76 4.76
C ILE A 251 -11.09 -4.81 6.28
N TYR A 252 -10.39 -5.78 6.84
CA TYR A 252 -10.01 -5.80 8.25
C TYR A 252 -8.54 -5.44 8.42
N SER A 253 -8.23 -4.51 9.32
CA SER A 253 -6.86 -4.12 9.65
C SER A 253 -6.84 -3.41 11.01
N HIS A 254 -5.76 -3.56 11.79
CA HIS A 254 -5.59 -2.94 13.11
C HIS A 254 -6.74 -3.15 14.11
N ASN A 255 -7.37 -4.34 14.12
CA ASN A 255 -8.59 -4.67 14.91
C ASN A 255 -9.92 -4.08 14.44
N PHE A 256 -9.98 -3.43 13.28
CA PHE A 256 -11.22 -2.81 12.80
C PHE A 256 -11.59 -3.27 11.39
N PHE A 257 -12.89 -3.25 11.11
CA PHE A 257 -13.40 -3.34 9.76
C PHE A 257 -13.56 -1.94 9.18
N PHE A 258 -13.08 -1.75 7.96
CA PHE A 258 -13.23 -0.53 7.17
C PHE A 258 -14.11 -0.82 5.98
N LYS A 259 -15.01 0.10 5.67
CA LYS A 259 -15.69 0.10 4.38
C LYS A 259 -14.91 0.98 3.41
N VAL A 260 -14.26 0.37 2.44
CA VAL A 260 -13.47 1.07 1.43
C VAL A 260 -14.41 1.86 0.52
N GLY A 261 -14.16 3.16 0.41
CA GLY A 261 -14.92 4.08 -0.42
C GLY A 261 -14.45 4.09 -1.88
N ILE A 262 -14.38 2.92 -2.54
CA ILE A 262 -14.11 2.90 -3.99
C ILE A 262 -15.36 3.48 -4.67
N ASP A 263 -15.19 4.67 -5.25
CA ASP A 263 -16.25 5.37 -5.94
C ASP A 263 -16.49 4.69 -7.29
N LYS A 264 -17.69 4.13 -7.48
CA LYS A 264 -18.04 3.30 -8.65
C LYS A 264 -17.97 4.08 -9.95
N GLU A 265 -18.15 5.40 -9.88
CA GLU A 265 -18.19 6.27 -11.06
C GLU A 265 -16.81 6.83 -11.40
N LYS A 266 -15.87 6.83 -10.46
CA LYS A 266 -14.55 7.43 -10.67
C LYS A 266 -13.56 6.39 -11.16
N LYS A 267 -13.18 6.54 -12.42
CA LYS A 267 -12.10 5.81 -13.10
C LYS A 267 -10.71 6.31 -12.67
N GLU A 268 -10.49 6.48 -11.37
CA GLU A 268 -9.34 7.20 -10.79
C GLU A 268 -7.99 6.61 -11.19
N LEU A 269 -7.90 5.29 -11.40
CA LEU A 269 -6.67 4.61 -11.79
C LEU A 269 -6.38 4.62 -13.31
N LEU A 270 -7.39 4.84 -14.16
CA LEU A 270 -7.16 4.78 -15.62
C LEU A 270 -6.07 5.72 -16.15
N PRO A 271 -5.86 6.94 -15.60
CA PRO A 271 -4.79 7.82 -16.07
C PRO A 271 -3.38 7.23 -15.94
N ILE A 272 -3.13 6.38 -14.93
CA ILE A 272 -1.82 5.78 -14.68
C ILE A 272 -1.62 4.43 -15.39
N LEU A 273 -2.69 3.78 -15.86
CA LEU A 273 -2.65 2.50 -16.55
C LEU A 273 -2.35 2.71 -18.05
N LYS A 274 -1.25 2.14 -18.55
CA LYS A 274 -0.79 2.21 -19.94
C LYS A 274 -0.62 0.80 -20.50
N GLU A 275 -1.54 0.40 -21.37
CA GLU A 275 -1.51 -0.90 -22.04
C GLU A 275 -0.71 -0.79 -23.35
N PHE A 276 0.29 -1.65 -23.57
CA PHE A 276 1.02 -1.73 -24.84
C PHE A 276 0.79 -3.08 -25.52
N LYS A 277 1.01 -3.13 -26.82
CA LYS A 277 0.92 -4.34 -27.63
C LYS A 277 2.30 -4.70 -28.17
N LEU A 278 2.60 -6.00 -28.19
CA LEU A 278 3.81 -6.55 -28.77
C LEU A 278 3.57 -6.86 -30.26
N LYS A 279 4.64 -6.85 -31.06
CA LYS A 279 4.59 -7.28 -32.47
C LYS A 279 4.12 -8.73 -32.60
N GLU A 280 4.56 -9.57 -31.67
CA GLU A 280 4.23 -10.98 -31.59
C GLU A 280 3.55 -11.30 -30.26
N ASP A 281 2.60 -12.26 -30.25
CA ASP A 281 1.97 -12.71 -29.00
C ASP A 281 2.90 -13.68 -28.25
N ILE A 282 3.90 -13.11 -27.60
CA ILE A 282 4.88 -13.83 -26.79
C ILE A 282 4.58 -13.68 -25.29
N LEU A 283 4.82 -14.76 -24.55
CA LEU A 283 4.76 -14.72 -23.10
C LEU A 283 6.02 -14.03 -22.55
N LEU A 284 5.86 -12.82 -22.03
CA LEU A 284 6.97 -12.07 -21.46
C LEU A 284 7.48 -12.69 -20.14
N THR A 285 8.77 -12.58 -19.93
CA THR A 285 9.47 -12.87 -18.68
C THR A 285 10.15 -11.60 -18.19
N GLU A 286 10.70 -11.60 -16.98
CA GLU A 286 11.41 -10.42 -16.47
C GLU A 286 12.76 -10.27 -17.20
N LYS A 287 13.61 -11.31 -17.12
CA LYS A 287 15.02 -11.32 -17.56
C LYS A 287 15.32 -12.36 -18.65
N GLY A 288 14.30 -13.03 -19.17
CA GLY A 288 14.42 -14.18 -20.06
C GLY A 288 14.12 -15.49 -19.34
N PRO A 289 13.94 -16.60 -20.08
CA PRO A 289 13.83 -17.93 -19.49
C PRO A 289 15.17 -18.36 -18.89
N PHE A 290 15.11 -19.31 -17.95
CA PHE A 290 16.33 -20.01 -17.54
C PHE A 290 16.80 -20.92 -18.66
N VAL A 291 18.10 -20.88 -18.94
CA VAL A 291 18.71 -21.62 -20.05
C VAL A 291 19.84 -22.51 -19.52
N THR A 292 19.92 -23.72 -20.06
CA THR A 292 20.95 -24.71 -19.72
C THR A 292 22.14 -24.68 -20.69
N ARG A 293 22.12 -23.79 -21.69
CA ARG A 293 23.21 -23.64 -22.64
C ARG A 293 24.48 -23.11 -21.96
N ASP A 294 25.63 -23.45 -22.53
CA ASP A 294 26.92 -22.95 -22.04
C ASP A 294 27.26 -21.55 -22.58
N GLU A 295 26.72 -21.20 -23.76
CA GLU A 295 26.96 -19.93 -24.42
C GLU A 295 26.37 -18.75 -23.65
N ILE A 296 27.21 -17.75 -23.40
CA ILE A 296 26.84 -16.48 -22.79
C ILE A 296 26.49 -15.48 -23.90
N MET A 297 25.27 -14.96 -23.88
CA MET A 297 24.79 -13.93 -24.80
C MET A 297 25.13 -12.52 -24.29
N ASP A 298 25.25 -11.57 -25.22
CA ASP A 298 25.48 -10.14 -24.96
C ASP A 298 24.18 -9.31 -24.84
N GLU A 299 23.02 -9.97 -25.00
CA GLU A 299 21.69 -9.37 -24.91
C GLU A 299 20.71 -10.30 -24.18
N TRP A 300 19.73 -9.72 -23.50
CA TRP A 300 18.62 -10.48 -22.89
C TRP A 300 17.71 -11.09 -23.96
N ASP A 301 17.03 -12.19 -23.61
CA ASP A 301 16.07 -12.87 -24.49
C ASP A 301 14.95 -11.90 -24.92
N GLU A 302 14.56 -11.93 -26.20
CA GLU A 302 13.54 -11.05 -26.78
C GLU A 302 12.17 -11.13 -26.08
N ARG A 303 11.91 -12.24 -25.37
CA ARG A 303 10.71 -12.45 -24.55
C ARG A 303 10.89 -11.91 -23.14
N SER A 304 11.72 -10.89 -22.93
CA SER A 304 11.96 -10.29 -21.62
C SER A 304 11.67 -8.79 -21.57
N LEU A 305 11.23 -8.31 -20.42
CA LEU A 305 11.07 -6.87 -20.16
C LEU A 305 12.43 -6.16 -20.20
N PHE A 306 13.50 -6.84 -19.79
CA PHE A 306 14.86 -6.33 -19.87
C PHE A 306 15.28 -6.08 -21.33
N HIS A 307 14.97 -7.00 -22.24
CA HIS A 307 15.20 -6.80 -23.67
C HIS A 307 14.35 -5.66 -24.24
N LEU A 308 13.08 -5.54 -23.83
CA LEU A 308 12.22 -4.43 -24.25
C LEU A 308 12.87 -3.08 -23.95
N ILE A 309 13.40 -2.88 -22.75
CA ILE A 309 14.08 -1.63 -22.38
C ILE A 309 15.42 -1.51 -23.09
N SER A 310 16.23 -2.58 -23.10
CA SER A 310 17.60 -2.51 -23.65
C SER A 310 17.61 -2.19 -25.14
N ASN A 311 16.61 -2.71 -25.86
CA ASN A 311 16.39 -2.49 -27.28
C ASN A 311 15.35 -1.38 -27.56
N GLN A 312 15.13 -0.49 -26.58
CA GLN A 312 14.37 0.75 -26.73
C GLN A 312 12.94 0.57 -27.28
N GLY A 313 12.29 -0.53 -26.91
CA GLY A 313 10.92 -0.83 -27.31
C GLY A 313 10.79 -1.39 -28.72
N SER A 314 11.85 -1.87 -29.35
CA SER A 314 11.83 -2.41 -30.72
C SER A 314 10.82 -3.56 -30.94
N ILE A 315 10.44 -4.29 -29.88
CA ILE A 315 9.47 -5.39 -29.93
C ILE A 315 8.01 -4.93 -29.82
N LEU A 316 7.77 -3.62 -29.64
CA LEU A 316 6.44 -3.04 -29.53
C LEU A 316 5.76 -2.92 -30.91
N ASP A 317 4.44 -3.14 -30.95
CA ASP A 317 3.63 -3.02 -32.16
C ASP A 317 3.44 -1.53 -32.49
N SER A 318 4.14 -1.07 -33.53
CA SER A 318 4.04 0.31 -34.01
C SER A 318 2.65 0.70 -34.52
N THR A 319 1.72 -0.24 -34.75
CA THR A 319 0.35 0.10 -35.13
C THR A 319 -0.50 0.58 -33.95
N ASP A 320 -0.14 0.19 -32.72
CA ASP A 320 -0.83 0.59 -31.50
C ASP A 320 -0.31 1.95 -30.97
N ASP A 321 -1.22 2.89 -30.70
CA ASP A 321 -0.85 4.26 -30.34
C ASP A 321 -0.10 4.35 -29.00
N GLN A 322 -0.51 3.56 -28.00
CA GLN A 322 0.13 3.58 -26.70
C GLN A 322 1.53 2.94 -26.77
N SER A 323 1.70 1.93 -27.61
CA SER A 323 2.97 1.28 -27.93
C SER A 323 3.94 2.26 -28.60
N LYS A 324 3.48 3.02 -29.60
CA LYS A 324 4.27 4.11 -30.22
C LYS A 324 4.76 5.13 -29.20
N VAL A 325 3.90 5.53 -28.26
CA VAL A 325 4.27 6.50 -27.21
C VAL A 325 5.37 5.95 -26.31
N ILE A 326 5.25 4.70 -25.85
CA ILE A 326 6.25 4.07 -24.98
C ILE A 326 7.57 3.85 -25.72
N GLN A 327 7.52 3.37 -26.97
CA GLN A 327 8.70 3.20 -27.81
C GLN A 327 9.43 4.53 -27.98
N LYS A 328 8.71 5.59 -28.33
CA LYS A 328 9.29 6.93 -28.46
C LYS A 328 9.91 7.44 -27.15
N GLU A 329 9.25 7.23 -26.01
CA GLU A 329 9.80 7.61 -24.70
C GLU A 329 11.14 6.90 -24.42
N LEU A 330 11.33 5.65 -24.84
CA LEU A 330 12.57 4.89 -24.67
C LEU A 330 13.66 5.26 -25.70
N GLU A 331 13.29 5.42 -26.97
CA GLU A 331 14.22 5.78 -28.05
C GLU A 331 14.85 7.16 -27.83
N GLU A 332 14.07 8.11 -27.30
CA GLU A 332 14.52 9.49 -27.09
C GLU A 332 15.46 9.66 -25.88
N LEU A 333 15.56 8.68 -24.97
CA LEU A 333 16.44 8.75 -23.80
C LEU A 333 17.88 9.00 -24.24
N ASP A 334 18.61 9.85 -23.54
CA ASP A 334 20.04 10.05 -23.78
C ASP A 334 20.87 8.97 -23.07
N TYR A 335 20.37 8.47 -21.94
CA TYR A 335 21.04 7.48 -21.10
C TYR A 335 20.08 6.40 -20.62
N ILE A 336 20.56 5.15 -20.57
CA ILE A 336 19.86 4.00 -20.02
C ILE A 336 20.87 3.18 -19.23
N VAL A 337 20.62 3.00 -17.94
CA VAL A 337 21.47 2.24 -17.03
C VAL A 337 20.68 1.11 -16.38
N CYS A 338 21.23 -0.10 -16.37
CA CYS A 338 20.69 -1.23 -15.60
C CYS A 338 21.28 -1.24 -14.19
N SER A 339 20.44 -0.96 -13.19
CA SER A 339 20.80 -0.92 -11.76
C SER A 339 20.39 -2.19 -10.98
N ASP A 340 19.90 -3.23 -11.67
CA ASP A 340 19.55 -4.54 -11.10
C ASP A 340 20.76 -5.24 -10.42
N LEU A 341 20.55 -5.98 -9.33
CA LEU A 341 21.57 -6.64 -8.48
C LEU A 341 22.40 -5.67 -7.61
N GLY A 342 22.25 -5.79 -6.28
CA GLY A 342 22.97 -5.01 -5.26
C GLY A 342 22.02 -4.17 -4.40
N ASN A 343 22.46 -2.98 -3.95
CA ASN A 343 21.58 -1.95 -3.40
C ASN A 343 20.82 -1.27 -4.55
N GLU A 344 19.89 -2.02 -5.15
CA GLU A 344 19.17 -1.60 -6.35
C GLU A 344 18.21 -0.44 -6.09
N ILE A 345 18.28 0.58 -6.94
CA ILE A 345 17.36 1.72 -6.93
C ILE A 345 16.08 1.35 -7.72
N ALA A 346 16.29 0.73 -8.87
CA ALA A 346 15.29 0.20 -9.79
C ALA A 346 15.97 -0.88 -10.65
N ASP A 347 15.24 -1.54 -11.55
CA ASP A 347 15.87 -2.43 -12.52
C ASP A 347 16.63 -1.63 -13.59
N PHE A 348 16.02 -0.53 -14.05
CA PHE A 348 16.61 0.41 -14.99
C PHE A 348 16.37 1.86 -14.60
N ILE A 349 17.32 2.72 -14.99
CA ILE A 349 17.20 4.17 -14.93
C ILE A 349 17.37 4.73 -16.33
N GLY A 350 16.34 5.42 -16.81
CA GLY A 350 16.36 6.19 -18.06
C GLY A 350 16.52 7.67 -17.79
N ILE A 351 17.33 8.37 -18.58
CA ILE A 351 17.52 9.82 -18.47
C ILE A 351 17.38 10.47 -19.84
N LYS A 352 16.58 11.54 -19.90
CA LYS A 352 16.53 12.50 -21.01
C LYS A 352 17.02 13.84 -20.49
N ASP A 353 18.04 14.41 -21.12
CA ASP A 353 18.61 15.72 -20.77
C ASP A 353 19.01 16.49 -22.03
N SER A 354 18.21 16.36 -23.07
CA SER A 354 18.41 17.05 -24.34
C SER A 354 17.09 17.62 -24.85
N ASP A 355 17.17 18.52 -25.83
CA ASP A 355 16.01 19.19 -26.42
C ASP A 355 15.17 19.98 -25.39
N ASN A 356 15.82 20.54 -24.36
CA ASN A 356 15.18 21.19 -23.20
C ASN A 356 14.15 20.30 -22.47
N ARG A 357 14.29 18.98 -22.58
CA ARG A 357 13.48 18.01 -21.83
C ARG A 357 14.37 17.33 -20.81
N ARG A 358 14.02 17.51 -19.54
CA ARG A 358 14.78 16.98 -18.40
C ARG A 358 13.93 15.96 -17.67
N LYS A 359 14.18 14.68 -17.90
CA LYS A 359 13.36 13.59 -17.35
C LYS A 359 14.22 12.46 -16.80
N VAL A 360 13.81 11.91 -15.69
CA VAL A 360 14.37 10.69 -15.11
C VAL A 360 13.27 9.65 -14.97
N TYR A 361 13.57 8.41 -15.34
CA TYR A 361 12.66 7.27 -15.28
C TYR A 361 13.27 6.18 -14.41
N PHE A 362 12.68 5.92 -13.24
CA PHE A 362 12.99 4.76 -12.41
C PHE A 362 12.05 3.62 -12.81
N ILE A 363 12.57 2.61 -13.52
CA ILE A 363 11.78 1.55 -14.14
C ILE A 363 11.96 0.25 -13.35
N HIS A 364 10.86 -0.22 -12.78
CA HIS A 364 10.78 -1.52 -12.09
C HIS A 364 10.09 -2.53 -12.99
N CYS A 365 10.69 -3.70 -13.16
CA CYS A 365 10.25 -4.75 -14.04
C CYS A 365 9.72 -5.94 -13.24
N LYS A 366 8.56 -6.48 -13.64
CA LYS A 366 8.07 -7.73 -13.08
C LYS A 366 7.22 -8.48 -14.09
N ALA A 367 7.43 -9.79 -14.24
CA ALA A 367 6.58 -10.59 -15.10
C ALA A 367 6.18 -11.91 -14.43
N THR A 368 4.99 -12.42 -14.79
CA THR A 368 4.57 -13.77 -14.41
C THR A 368 4.76 -14.74 -15.56
N THR A 369 5.11 -15.98 -15.21
CA THR A 369 5.27 -17.12 -16.15
C THR A 369 3.95 -17.65 -16.70
N GLU A 370 2.83 -17.03 -16.32
CA GLU A 370 1.49 -17.36 -16.79
C GLU A 370 0.73 -16.05 -17.01
N LYS A 371 -0.19 -16.04 -18.00
CA LYS A 371 -1.10 -14.91 -18.26
C LYS A 371 -2.15 -14.82 -17.15
N LYS A 372 -1.94 -13.92 -16.19
CA LYS A 372 -2.88 -13.59 -15.11
C LYS A 372 -3.66 -12.34 -15.49
N LYS A 373 -5.00 -12.41 -15.51
CA LYS A 373 -5.84 -11.27 -15.91
C LYS A 373 -5.94 -10.17 -14.82
N LEU A 374 -5.82 -10.53 -13.55
CA LEU A 374 -5.77 -9.60 -12.40
C LEU A 374 -5.17 -10.31 -11.18
N SER A 375 -4.00 -9.88 -10.70
CA SER A 375 -3.32 -10.50 -9.55
C SER A 375 -2.80 -9.46 -8.56
N ALA A 376 -3.51 -9.22 -7.46
CA ALA A 376 -3.09 -8.24 -6.46
C ALA A 376 -1.75 -8.59 -5.80
N SER A 377 -1.47 -9.88 -5.57
CA SER A 377 -0.19 -10.34 -5.03
C SER A 377 0.99 -9.95 -5.93
N SER A 378 0.84 -10.12 -7.24
CA SER A 378 1.91 -9.77 -8.20
C SER A 378 2.14 -8.25 -8.22
N PHE A 379 1.06 -7.46 -8.10
CA PHE A 379 1.17 -6.00 -7.95
C PHE A 379 1.80 -5.58 -6.63
N GLN A 380 1.51 -6.28 -5.55
CA GLN A 380 2.08 -5.99 -4.24
C GLN A 380 3.61 -6.13 -4.25
N GLU A 381 4.15 -7.14 -4.91
CA GLU A 381 5.61 -7.33 -5.02
C GLU A 381 6.28 -6.13 -5.69
N ILE A 382 5.85 -5.76 -6.90
CA ILE A 382 6.45 -4.63 -7.63
C ILE A 382 6.19 -3.29 -6.94
N CYS A 383 4.99 -3.08 -6.39
CA CYS A 383 4.68 -1.87 -5.64
C CYS A 383 5.49 -1.77 -4.34
N GLY A 384 5.75 -2.89 -3.67
CA GLY A 384 6.61 -2.96 -2.49
C GLY A 384 8.06 -2.58 -2.82
N GLN A 385 8.59 -3.06 -3.95
CA GLN A 385 9.91 -2.68 -4.47
C GLN A 385 9.97 -1.17 -4.76
N ILE A 386 8.95 -0.62 -5.43
CA ILE A 386 8.85 0.81 -5.71
C ILE A 386 8.88 1.62 -4.41
N ILE A 387 8.01 1.31 -3.44
CA ILE A 387 7.91 2.08 -2.20
C ILE A 387 9.22 2.01 -1.41
N LYS A 388 9.92 0.85 -1.41
CA LYS A 388 11.23 0.69 -0.77
C LYS A 388 12.28 1.67 -1.29
N ASN A 389 12.22 1.99 -2.58
CA ASN A 389 13.24 2.76 -3.27
C ASN A 389 12.83 4.23 -3.51
N LEU A 390 11.72 4.70 -2.94
CA LEU A 390 11.26 6.09 -3.09
C LEU A 390 12.23 7.12 -2.49
N ASP A 391 13.10 6.73 -1.57
CA ASP A 391 14.11 7.64 -1.04
C ASP A 391 15.04 8.15 -2.16
N TYR A 392 15.51 7.25 -3.03
CA TYR A 392 16.30 7.61 -4.22
C TYR A 392 15.53 8.46 -5.22
N VAL A 393 14.20 8.46 -5.19
CA VAL A 393 13.33 9.28 -6.05
C VAL A 393 13.16 10.68 -5.48
N HIS A 394 13.17 10.83 -4.15
CA HIS A 394 12.87 12.10 -3.48
C HIS A 394 13.96 13.17 -3.73
N PRO A 395 13.61 14.42 -4.12
CA PRO A 395 14.58 15.44 -4.52
C PRO A 395 15.54 15.90 -3.42
N LEU A 396 15.09 15.80 -2.16
CA LEU A 396 15.89 16.16 -0.97
C LEU A 396 16.59 14.97 -0.31
N SER A 397 16.56 13.78 -0.92
CA SER A 397 17.25 12.63 -0.35
C SER A 397 18.77 12.81 -0.42
N ALA A 398 19.44 12.40 0.65
CA ALA A 398 20.90 12.37 0.75
C ALA A 398 21.47 10.97 0.48
N GLU A 399 20.63 9.99 0.16
CA GLU A 399 21.05 8.61 -0.09
C GLU A 399 22.03 8.55 -1.27
N ASN A 400 23.10 7.79 -1.07
CA ASN A 400 24.07 7.49 -2.12
C ASN A 400 23.94 6.01 -2.49
N PRO A 401 23.44 5.68 -3.69
CA PRO A 401 23.34 4.30 -4.11
C PRO A 401 24.72 3.74 -4.42
N GLY A 402 24.80 2.40 -4.48
CA GLY A 402 25.99 1.70 -4.97
C GLY A 402 26.18 1.85 -6.48
N ILE A 403 26.47 3.07 -6.94
CA ILE A 403 26.60 3.45 -8.36
C ILE A 403 27.88 2.92 -8.99
N GLU A 404 28.89 2.57 -8.19
CA GLU A 404 30.14 1.95 -8.62
C GLU A 404 29.94 0.73 -9.54
N ASN A 405 28.84 -0.01 -9.36
CA ASN A 405 28.53 -1.16 -10.19
C ASN A 405 28.06 -0.78 -11.61
N TRP A 406 27.68 0.46 -11.90
CA TRP A 406 27.12 0.84 -13.22
C TRP A 406 28.14 0.74 -14.36
N ASN A 407 29.44 0.87 -14.07
CA ASN A 407 30.51 0.63 -15.04
C ASN A 407 30.80 -0.86 -15.27
N SER A 408 30.21 -1.74 -14.47
CA SER A 408 30.41 -3.18 -14.60
C SER A 408 29.44 -3.81 -15.60
N GLU A 409 29.69 -5.08 -15.90
CA GLU A 409 28.77 -5.90 -16.68
C GLU A 409 27.72 -6.51 -15.74
N TRP A 410 26.47 -6.47 -16.15
CA TRP A 410 25.43 -7.31 -15.59
C TRP A 410 25.71 -8.75 -16.01
N ARG A 411 25.74 -9.68 -15.04
CA ARG A 411 25.97 -11.11 -15.27
C ARG A 411 24.91 -11.93 -14.56
N GLY A 412 24.13 -12.68 -15.33
CA GLY A 412 23.10 -13.57 -14.80
C GLY A 412 23.33 -15.00 -15.26
N ASP A 413 24.00 -15.82 -14.43
CA ASP A 413 24.38 -17.19 -14.79
C ASP A 413 23.19 -18.07 -15.21
N LYS A 414 22.03 -17.87 -14.55
CA LYS A 414 20.79 -18.59 -14.86
C LYS A 414 20.19 -18.25 -16.23
N TYR A 415 20.48 -17.03 -16.71
CA TYR A 415 19.99 -16.51 -17.99
C TYR A 415 21.06 -16.62 -19.08
N LYS A 416 22.32 -16.88 -18.69
CA LYS A 416 23.50 -16.90 -19.55
C LYS A 416 23.61 -15.62 -20.38
N VAL A 417 23.49 -14.47 -19.70
CA VAL A 417 23.59 -13.15 -20.31
C VAL A 417 24.67 -12.35 -19.58
N LYS A 418 25.49 -11.65 -20.36
CA LYS A 418 26.56 -10.77 -19.93
C LYS A 418 26.49 -9.49 -20.74
N LYS A 419 26.05 -8.39 -20.12
CA LYS A 419 25.80 -7.14 -20.83
C LYS A 419 26.31 -5.94 -20.04
N SER A 420 26.82 -4.92 -20.73
CA SER A 420 27.12 -3.63 -20.10
C SER A 420 25.89 -3.09 -19.37
N ARG A 421 26.06 -2.62 -18.13
CA ARG A 421 24.98 -1.95 -17.40
C ARG A 421 24.69 -0.57 -17.97
N MET A 422 25.68 0.12 -18.54
CA MET A 422 25.46 1.30 -19.36
C MET A 422 24.99 0.87 -20.75
N ILE A 423 23.68 0.72 -20.89
CA ILE A 423 23.02 0.28 -22.13
C ILE A 423 23.09 1.38 -23.19
N LYS A 424 22.79 2.61 -22.78
CA LYS A 424 22.89 3.80 -23.62
C LYS A 424 23.62 4.87 -22.82
N ASN A 425 24.67 5.43 -23.41
CA ASN A 425 25.47 6.47 -22.80
C ASN A 425 25.99 7.42 -23.87
N LYS A 426 25.12 8.34 -24.31
CA LYS A 426 25.36 9.23 -25.45
C LYS A 426 26.69 9.99 -25.36
N ASP A 427 27.02 10.50 -24.17
CA ASP A 427 28.19 11.35 -23.94
C ASP A 427 29.30 10.64 -23.12
N LYS A 428 29.25 9.31 -23.00
CA LYS A 428 30.23 8.49 -22.24
C LYS A 428 30.45 8.97 -20.79
N LYS A 429 29.39 9.44 -20.13
CA LYS A 429 29.42 9.88 -18.73
C LYS A 429 29.77 8.72 -17.80
N THR A 430 30.52 9.04 -16.75
CA THR A 430 30.78 8.15 -15.62
C THR A 430 29.52 7.93 -14.76
N PRO A 431 29.45 6.87 -13.93
CA PRO A 431 28.35 6.66 -13.00
C PRO A 431 28.08 7.85 -12.09
N GLU A 432 29.13 8.49 -11.59
CA GLU A 432 29.07 9.66 -10.72
C GLU A 432 28.45 10.85 -11.45
N GLU A 433 28.88 11.12 -12.68
CA GLU A 433 28.30 12.19 -13.51
C GLU A 433 26.82 11.93 -13.85
N LEU A 434 26.44 10.67 -14.08
CA LEU A 434 25.03 10.31 -14.31
C LEU A 434 24.20 10.48 -13.04
N TRP A 435 24.74 10.11 -11.88
CA TRP A 435 24.04 10.27 -10.61
C TRP A 435 23.87 11.75 -10.22
N GLU A 436 24.89 12.57 -10.42
CA GLU A 436 24.76 14.02 -10.24
C GLU A 436 23.77 14.64 -11.23
N LEU A 437 23.74 14.17 -12.48
CA LEU A 437 22.71 14.59 -13.45
C LEU A 437 21.30 14.22 -12.97
N ILE A 438 21.10 13.02 -12.43
CA ILE A 438 19.81 12.61 -11.84
C ILE A 438 19.43 13.54 -10.68
N LYS A 439 20.37 13.86 -9.78
CA LYS A 439 20.11 14.79 -8.67
C LYS A 439 19.77 16.20 -9.15
N ASP A 440 20.43 16.67 -10.20
CA ASP A 440 20.17 17.97 -10.79
C ASP A 440 18.77 18.04 -11.39
N ILE A 441 18.40 17.06 -12.23
CA ILE A 441 17.05 16.98 -12.82
C ILE A 441 15.97 16.91 -11.74
N LYS A 442 16.19 16.15 -10.65
CA LYS A 442 15.24 16.04 -9.54
C LYS A 442 15.00 17.38 -8.83
N LYS A 443 15.98 18.27 -8.79
CA LYS A 443 15.90 19.58 -8.12
C LYS A 443 15.42 20.69 -9.05
N ASP A 444 15.44 20.47 -10.36
CA ASP A 444 14.95 21.38 -11.37
C ASP A 444 13.42 21.52 -11.27
N GLN A 445 12.92 22.76 -11.40
CA GLN A 445 11.48 23.05 -11.41
C GLN A 445 10.78 22.49 -12.65
N GLU A 446 11.49 22.43 -13.79
CA GLU A 446 10.98 21.86 -15.05
C GLU A 446 11.33 20.38 -15.20
N GLY A 447 12.09 19.83 -14.25
CA GLY A 447 12.50 18.43 -14.22
C GLY A 447 11.31 17.50 -13.95
N GLU A 448 11.15 16.46 -14.76
CA GLU A 448 10.11 15.46 -14.57
C GLU A 448 10.68 14.12 -14.12
N VAL A 449 10.31 13.69 -12.92
CA VAL A 449 10.68 12.38 -12.40
C VAL A 449 9.51 11.41 -12.57
N TYR A 450 9.77 10.25 -13.15
CA TYR A 450 8.81 9.19 -13.36
C TYR A 450 9.24 7.91 -12.64
N VAL A 451 8.26 7.21 -12.08
CA VAL A 451 8.40 5.84 -11.60
C VAL A 451 7.50 4.95 -12.46
N TRP A 452 8.09 3.98 -13.13
CA TRP A 452 7.38 3.03 -13.99
C TRP A 452 7.33 1.67 -13.33
N ALA A 453 6.11 1.14 -13.18
CA ALA A 453 5.87 -0.28 -12.97
C ALA A 453 5.67 -0.94 -14.34
N LEU A 454 6.74 -1.45 -14.95
CA LEU A 454 6.69 -2.18 -16.21
C LEU A 454 6.42 -3.66 -15.93
N ILE A 455 5.24 -4.15 -16.32
CA ILE A 455 4.79 -5.50 -15.98
C ILE A 455 4.44 -6.38 -17.18
N GLY A 456 4.75 -7.66 -17.07
CA GLY A 456 4.46 -8.68 -18.07
C GLY A 456 3.47 -9.72 -17.57
N ASN A 457 2.40 -9.97 -18.33
CA ASN A 457 1.41 -11.03 -18.14
C ASN A 457 0.62 -10.98 -16.81
N MET A 458 0.62 -9.85 -16.11
CA MET A 458 0.06 -9.72 -14.76
C MET A 458 -1.32 -9.04 -14.71
N PHE A 459 -1.74 -8.38 -15.79
CA PHE A 459 -2.90 -7.51 -15.80
C PHE A 459 -3.59 -7.45 -17.17
N SER A 460 -4.91 -7.37 -17.17
CA SER A 460 -5.74 -7.17 -18.36
C SER A 460 -6.69 -5.99 -18.13
N LEU A 461 -6.57 -4.94 -18.96
CA LEU A 461 -7.40 -3.75 -18.85
C LEU A 461 -8.87 -4.05 -19.15
N SER A 462 -9.14 -4.93 -20.11
CA SER A 462 -10.49 -5.36 -20.47
C SER A 462 -11.16 -6.09 -19.30
N LYS A 463 -10.43 -7.02 -18.64
CA LYS A 463 -10.95 -7.72 -17.46
C LYS A 463 -11.20 -6.75 -16.31
N TYR A 464 -10.27 -5.84 -16.04
CA TYR A 464 -10.44 -4.81 -15.01
C TYR A 464 -11.72 -3.98 -15.24
N ARG A 465 -11.95 -3.50 -16.47
CA ARG A 465 -13.17 -2.76 -16.85
C ARG A 465 -14.45 -3.59 -16.71
N SER A 466 -14.40 -4.89 -17.02
CA SER A 466 -15.56 -5.77 -16.81
C SER A 466 -15.91 -5.96 -15.32
N ILE A 467 -14.89 -6.02 -14.47
CA ILE A 467 -15.05 -6.25 -13.03
C ILE A 467 -15.48 -4.97 -12.33
N SER A 468 -14.98 -3.80 -12.74
CA SER A 468 -15.34 -2.51 -12.14
C SER A 468 -16.85 -2.25 -12.17
N ASN A 469 -17.56 -2.85 -13.13
CA ASN A 469 -19.01 -2.69 -13.24
C ASN A 469 -19.80 -3.59 -12.27
N HIS A 470 -19.18 -4.64 -11.71
CA HIS A 470 -19.88 -5.65 -10.90
C HIS A 470 -19.27 -5.89 -9.51
N HIS A 471 -18.04 -5.43 -9.23
CA HIS A 471 -17.32 -5.49 -7.94
C HIS A 471 -17.31 -6.85 -7.20
N THR A 472 -17.65 -7.96 -7.86
CA THR A 472 -17.70 -9.30 -7.24
C THR A 472 -16.34 -9.99 -7.16
N ASN A 473 -15.29 -9.42 -7.76
CA ASN A 473 -13.99 -10.07 -7.81
C ASN A 473 -13.16 -9.80 -6.55
N LYS A 474 -12.68 -10.89 -5.92
CA LYS A 474 -11.82 -10.89 -4.72
C LYS A 474 -10.54 -10.04 -4.84
N GLN A 475 -10.00 -9.87 -6.06
CA GLN A 475 -8.76 -9.15 -6.33
C GLN A 475 -8.95 -7.64 -6.54
N TYR A 476 -10.18 -7.16 -6.79
CA TYR A 476 -10.42 -5.78 -7.21
C TYR A 476 -10.05 -4.73 -6.15
N ILE A 477 -10.51 -4.93 -4.92
CA ILE A 477 -10.24 -4.00 -3.82
C ILE A 477 -8.77 -3.99 -3.43
N PRO A 478 -8.10 -5.15 -3.23
CA PRO A 478 -6.66 -5.18 -2.95
C PRO A 478 -5.84 -4.49 -4.04
N PHE A 479 -6.18 -4.72 -5.31
CA PHE A 479 -5.53 -4.05 -6.43
C PHE A 479 -5.66 -2.52 -6.35
N HIS A 480 -6.88 -1.99 -6.12
CA HIS A 480 -7.10 -0.56 -5.95
C HIS A 480 -6.31 0.01 -4.78
N TYR A 481 -6.25 -0.74 -3.70
CA TYR A 481 -5.60 -0.35 -2.47
C TYR A 481 -4.08 -0.20 -2.69
N ILE A 482 -3.44 -1.25 -3.20
CA ILE A 482 -2.01 -1.29 -3.50
C ILE A 482 -1.65 -0.17 -4.48
N LEU A 483 -2.40 -0.01 -5.57
CA LEU A 483 -2.06 0.99 -6.58
C LEU A 483 -2.28 2.42 -6.12
N ASN A 484 -3.37 2.75 -5.42
CA ASN A 484 -3.60 4.12 -4.96
C ASN A 484 -2.60 4.53 -3.89
N ASN A 485 -2.23 3.62 -2.99
CA ASN A 485 -1.21 3.89 -1.99
C ASN A 485 0.16 4.09 -2.64
N THR A 486 0.53 3.24 -3.60
CA THR A 486 1.78 3.38 -4.36
C THR A 486 1.78 4.69 -5.13
N TRP A 487 0.68 5.02 -5.81
CA TRP A 487 0.55 6.27 -6.56
C TRP A 487 0.72 7.49 -5.65
N ALA A 488 0.07 7.51 -4.50
CA ALA A 488 0.19 8.61 -3.55
C ALA A 488 1.58 8.69 -2.91
N ALA A 489 2.22 7.55 -2.63
CA ALA A 489 3.59 7.51 -2.12
C ALA A 489 4.59 8.07 -3.15
N VAL A 490 4.48 7.65 -4.42
CA VAL A 490 5.29 8.17 -5.53
C VAL A 490 5.07 9.68 -5.72
N GLN A 491 3.82 10.16 -5.66
CA GLN A 491 3.52 11.59 -5.73
C GLN A 491 4.07 12.38 -4.55
N SER A 492 4.00 11.81 -3.34
CA SER A 492 4.58 12.43 -2.14
C SER A 492 6.10 12.52 -2.24
N ALA A 493 6.73 11.61 -2.98
CA ALA A 493 8.16 11.68 -3.32
C ALA A 493 8.49 12.69 -4.44
N GLY A 494 7.49 13.40 -4.98
CA GLY A 494 7.69 14.39 -6.05
C GLY A 494 7.73 13.79 -7.46
N ALA A 495 7.32 12.55 -7.66
CA ALA A 495 7.38 11.85 -8.95
C ALA A 495 6.00 11.49 -9.53
N LYS A 496 5.99 11.17 -10.82
CA LYS A 496 4.81 10.72 -11.58
C LYS A 496 4.81 9.20 -11.71
N PHE A 497 3.71 8.56 -11.37
CA PHE A 497 3.57 7.10 -11.44
C PHE A 497 2.91 6.65 -12.74
N LYS A 498 3.48 5.65 -13.42
CA LYS A 498 2.84 4.93 -14.54
C LYS A 498 2.93 3.42 -14.32
N VAL A 499 1.85 2.70 -14.60
CA VAL A 499 1.82 1.24 -14.70
C VAL A 499 1.73 0.88 -16.16
N ILE A 500 2.78 0.27 -16.70
CA ILE A 500 2.92 -0.05 -18.11
C ILE A 500 2.86 -1.56 -18.26
N PHE A 501 1.95 -2.09 -19.07
CA PHE A 501 1.70 -3.53 -19.14
C PHE A 501 1.35 -4.02 -20.54
N ASN A 502 1.74 -5.26 -20.86
CA ASN A 502 1.38 -5.85 -22.14
C ASN A 502 -0.11 -6.22 -22.18
N LYS A 503 -0.71 -6.01 -23.35
CA LYS A 503 -2.05 -6.46 -23.67
C LYS A 503 -2.08 -7.99 -23.66
N ILE A 504 -2.95 -8.55 -22.83
CA ILE A 504 -3.26 -9.98 -22.80
C ILE A 504 -4.75 -10.18 -23.04
N GLU A 505 -5.10 -11.09 -23.94
CA GLU A 505 -6.49 -11.40 -24.30
C GLU A 505 -7.17 -12.38 -23.32
#